data_AF-A0A1R1PG53-F1
#
_entry.id   AF-A0A1R1PG53-F1
#
_cell.length_a   1.000
_cell.length_b   1.000
_cell.length_c   1.000
_cell.angle_alpha   90.00
_cell.angle_beta   90.00
_cell.angle_gamma   90.00
#
_symmetry.space_group_name_H-M   'P 1'
#
loop_
_entity.id
_entity.type
_entity.pdbx_description
1 polymer ?
#
loop_
_entity_poly.entity_id
_entity_poly.type
_entity_poly.pdbx_seq_one_letter_code
_entity_poly.pdbx_strand_id
1 'polypeptide(L)'
;MARQEGKKRWLETHVWHTKRMRMIEKWGIMVAETPNSKSHRATYLSLYKSMIHDVSFMSTLELVGASNEIIELLGKFTFQKSELSAKMYTNGSKELPLVLYERNDPTKCIGPCVVIWGPKRTVSNTNKSEQSQEIIENDEQKSVVWVRLHPSITQRVYEMFCLFSSTELGMRVSVIDKSLDVMSIDVYGKYSTTLLQSIIEMPVGDGGQENINDSNRIEENVDGSRVWKLLGNVFDHESIPEGLVINLETIDPRLKFPQKLVDP
;
A
#
# COMPACT_ATOMS: atom_id res chain seq x y z
N MET A 1 2.84 8.82 -18.20
CA MET A 1 2.13 9.77 -19.09
C MET A 1 2.21 11.17 -18.50
N ALA A 2 2.71 12.15 -19.26
CA ALA A 2 2.98 13.50 -18.77
C ALA A 2 1.69 14.28 -18.45
N ARG A 3 1.71 15.00 -17.33
CA ARG A 3 0.71 16.01 -16.93
C ARG A 3 0.65 17.09 -18.02
N GLN A 4 -0.33 17.00 -18.94
CA GLN A 4 -0.68 18.14 -19.77
C GLN A 4 -1.49 19.11 -18.89
N GLU A 5 -0.87 20.22 -18.52
CA GLU A 5 -1.50 21.28 -17.74
C GLU A 5 -2.86 21.67 -18.35
N GLY A 6 -3.89 21.72 -17.51
CA GLY A 6 -5.26 22.08 -17.90
C GLY A 6 -6.16 20.94 -18.41
N LYS A 7 -5.66 19.71 -18.57
CA LYS A 7 -6.49 18.55 -18.97
C LYS A 7 -6.70 17.56 -17.83
N LYS A 8 -7.88 16.93 -17.84
CA LYS A 8 -8.32 15.90 -16.90
C LYS A 8 -7.31 14.75 -16.86
N ARG A 9 -6.95 14.27 -15.66
CA ARG A 9 -6.05 13.12 -15.50
C ARG A 9 -6.74 11.84 -15.98
N TRP A 10 -6.06 11.05 -16.81
CA TRP A 10 -6.51 9.72 -17.20
C TRP A 10 -5.78 8.66 -16.36
N LEU A 11 -6.49 7.61 -15.97
CA LEU A 11 -5.88 6.42 -15.39
C LEU A 11 -5.23 5.58 -16.49
N GLU A 12 -4.23 4.77 -16.17
CA GLU A 12 -3.52 3.95 -17.17
C GLU A 12 -4.47 2.96 -17.87
N THR A 13 -5.53 2.52 -17.20
CA THR A 13 -6.57 1.64 -17.75
C THR A 13 -7.69 2.38 -18.50
N HIS A 14 -7.58 3.70 -18.69
CA HIS A 14 -8.65 4.56 -19.21
C HIS A 14 -9.19 4.07 -20.57
N VAL A 15 -8.30 3.69 -21.50
CA VAL A 15 -8.70 3.20 -22.83
C VAL A 15 -9.52 1.92 -22.74
N TRP A 16 -9.21 1.03 -21.78
CA TRP A 16 -9.97 -0.20 -21.57
C TRP A 16 -11.37 0.09 -21.03
N HIS A 17 -11.47 1.01 -20.07
CA HIS A 17 -12.71 1.42 -19.43
C HIS A 17 -13.62 2.21 -20.37
N THR A 18 -13.11 3.18 -21.14
CA THR A 18 -13.90 3.98 -22.08
C THR A 18 -14.64 3.14 -23.12
N LYS A 19 -14.11 1.97 -23.47
CA LYS A 19 -14.76 1.03 -24.41
C LYS A 19 -15.95 0.27 -23.79
N ARG A 20 -16.04 0.19 -22.46
CA ARG A 20 -16.97 -0.71 -21.74
C ARG A 20 -17.89 0.00 -20.76
N MET A 21 -17.47 1.17 -20.29
CA MET A 21 -18.10 1.90 -19.21
C MET A 21 -18.23 3.38 -19.58
N ARG A 22 -19.23 4.03 -18.99
CA ARG A 22 -19.40 5.48 -19.04
C ARG A 22 -18.36 6.13 -18.13
N MET A 23 -17.55 7.00 -18.72
CA MET A 23 -16.53 7.75 -17.98
C MET A 23 -17.10 9.07 -17.48
N ILE A 24 -16.77 9.43 -16.24
CA ILE A 24 -17.11 10.71 -15.61
C ILE A 24 -15.84 11.37 -15.08
N GLU A 25 -15.83 12.70 -15.06
CA GLU A 25 -14.79 13.45 -14.37
C GLU A 25 -15.17 13.64 -12.90
N LYS A 26 -14.28 13.19 -12.00
CA LYS A 26 -14.37 13.44 -10.55
C LYS A 26 -13.00 13.82 -10.02
N TRP A 27 -12.93 14.88 -9.21
CA TRP A 27 -11.70 15.35 -8.57
C TRP A 27 -10.55 15.63 -9.56
N GLY A 28 -10.87 16.07 -10.78
CA GLY A 28 -9.90 16.30 -11.85
C GLY A 28 -9.38 15.03 -12.54
N ILE A 29 -9.99 13.86 -12.26
CA ILE A 29 -9.62 12.53 -12.79
C ILE A 29 -10.79 11.93 -13.56
N MET A 30 -10.52 11.28 -14.69
CA MET A 30 -11.51 10.51 -15.45
C MET A 30 -11.64 9.10 -14.88
N VAL A 31 -12.77 8.82 -14.24
CA VAL A 31 -13.08 7.55 -13.58
C VAL A 31 -14.26 6.86 -14.26
N ALA A 32 -14.28 5.52 -14.26
CA ALA A 32 -15.39 4.75 -14.77
C ALA A 32 -16.55 4.76 -13.77
N GLU A 33 -17.74 5.20 -14.19
CA GLU A 33 -18.90 5.34 -13.30
C GLU A 33 -19.83 4.13 -13.37
N THR A 34 -20.25 3.77 -14.58
CA THR A 34 -21.25 2.72 -14.80
C THR A 34 -20.91 1.92 -16.05
N PRO A 35 -21.07 0.59 -16.04
CA PRO A 35 -20.94 -0.21 -17.25
C PRO A 35 -22.01 0.16 -18.28
N ASN A 36 -21.68 0.02 -19.57
CA ASN A 36 -22.63 0.31 -20.66
C ASN A 36 -23.76 -0.75 -20.74
N SER A 37 -23.51 -1.96 -20.25
CA SER A 37 -24.51 -3.02 -20.13
C SER A 37 -25.27 -2.91 -18.80
N LYS A 38 -26.54 -3.33 -18.79
CA LYS A 38 -27.34 -3.45 -17.57
C LYS A 38 -26.86 -4.62 -16.73
N SER A 39 -25.79 -4.42 -15.95
CA SER A 39 -25.13 -5.49 -15.19
C SER A 39 -25.33 -5.42 -13.68
N HIS A 40 -26.25 -4.62 -13.15
CA HIS A 40 -26.40 -4.44 -11.69
C HIS A 40 -26.57 -5.76 -10.92
N ARG A 41 -27.45 -6.65 -11.40
CA ARG A 41 -27.61 -8.00 -10.81
C ARG A 41 -26.34 -8.85 -10.98
N ALA A 42 -25.66 -8.74 -12.11
CA ALA A 42 -24.42 -9.49 -12.36
C ALA A 42 -23.28 -9.01 -11.45
N THR A 43 -23.17 -7.69 -11.23
CA THR A 43 -22.26 -7.05 -10.26
C THR A 43 -22.53 -7.58 -8.85
N TYR A 44 -23.79 -7.59 -8.41
CA TYR A 44 -24.14 -8.18 -7.11
C TYR A 44 -23.78 -9.68 -7.02
N LEU A 45 -24.13 -10.47 -8.04
CA LEU A 45 -23.81 -11.89 -8.07
C LEU A 45 -22.31 -12.17 -8.16
N SER A 46 -21.53 -11.26 -8.72
CA SER A 46 -20.07 -11.40 -8.79
C SER A 46 -19.38 -11.25 -7.43
N LEU A 47 -20.06 -10.73 -6.41
CA LEU A 47 -19.56 -10.77 -5.02
C LEU A 47 -19.46 -12.21 -4.50
N TYR A 48 -20.34 -13.12 -4.95
CA TYR A 48 -20.20 -14.55 -4.69
C TYR A 48 -19.12 -15.21 -5.58
N LYS A 49 -18.57 -14.46 -6.54
CA LYS A 49 -17.47 -14.89 -7.41
C LYS A 49 -16.23 -14.04 -7.15
N SER A 50 -15.77 -13.32 -8.16
CA SER A 50 -14.70 -12.33 -8.06
C SER A 50 -15.06 -11.10 -8.90
N MET A 51 -14.67 -9.93 -8.41
CA MET A 51 -14.82 -8.64 -9.08
C MET A 51 -13.53 -7.84 -8.93
N ILE A 52 -13.13 -7.10 -9.96
CA ILE A 52 -11.98 -6.21 -9.91
C ILE A 52 -12.46 -4.78 -10.09
N HIS A 53 -11.91 -3.86 -9.29
CA HIS A 53 -12.12 -2.43 -9.40
C HIS A 53 -10.78 -1.70 -9.49
N ASP A 54 -10.66 -0.77 -10.43
CA ASP A 54 -9.46 0.07 -10.54
C ASP A 54 -9.58 1.27 -9.57
N VAL A 55 -8.75 1.27 -8.53
CA VAL A 55 -8.69 2.32 -7.52
C VAL A 55 -7.41 3.15 -7.63
N SER A 56 -6.77 3.16 -8.79
CA SER A 56 -5.56 3.94 -9.07
C SER A 56 -5.79 5.47 -9.03
N PHE A 57 -7.03 5.92 -8.84
CA PHE A 57 -7.35 7.32 -8.56
C PHE A 57 -7.05 7.73 -7.12
N MET A 58 -6.89 6.77 -6.19
CA MET A 58 -6.48 7.05 -4.82
C MET A 58 -5.08 7.63 -4.79
N SER A 59 -4.87 8.62 -3.93
CA SER A 59 -3.59 9.28 -3.77
C SER A 59 -2.73 8.55 -2.74
N THR A 60 -1.42 8.58 -2.96
CA THR A 60 -0.43 7.99 -2.06
C THR A 60 0.63 9.03 -1.75
N LEU A 61 0.74 9.42 -0.48
CA LEU A 61 1.81 10.28 0.02
C LEU A 61 2.84 9.41 0.74
N GLU A 62 4.09 9.53 0.33
CA GLU A 62 5.22 8.85 0.95
C GLU A 62 5.91 9.78 1.96
N LEU A 63 6.01 9.31 3.20
CA LEU A 63 6.74 9.95 4.29
C LEU A 63 8.04 9.19 4.50
N VAL A 64 9.17 9.87 4.43
CA VAL A 64 10.49 9.28 4.66
C VAL A 64 11.19 10.03 5.78
N GLY A 65 11.59 9.34 6.84
CA GLY A 65 12.21 9.96 8.02
C GLY A 65 12.43 8.95 9.14
N ALA A 66 12.83 9.41 10.32
CA ALA A 66 12.91 8.52 11.49
C ALA A 66 11.49 8.05 11.90
N SER A 67 11.35 6.81 12.37
CA SER A 67 10.05 6.25 12.75
C SER A 67 9.34 7.09 13.82
N ASN A 68 10.09 7.50 14.86
CA ASN A 68 9.58 8.34 15.94
C ASN A 68 9.09 9.69 15.40
N GLU A 69 9.82 10.26 14.44
CA GLU A 69 9.45 11.52 13.83
C GLU A 69 8.14 11.40 13.01
N ILE A 70 8.00 10.33 12.23
CA ILE A 70 6.79 10.09 11.45
C ILE A 70 5.58 9.87 12.37
N ILE A 71 5.76 9.12 13.46
CA ILE A 71 4.70 8.89 14.46
C ILE A 71 4.26 10.20 15.10
N GLU A 72 5.20 11.06 15.47
CA GLU A 72 4.87 12.35 16.07
C GLU A 72 4.16 13.28 15.07
N LEU A 73 4.60 13.32 13.81
CA LEU A 73 3.93 14.07 12.75
C LEU A 73 2.48 13.61 12.58
N LEU A 74 2.25 12.30 12.38
CA LEU A 74 0.91 11.74 12.23
C LEU A 74 0.06 11.97 13.48
N GLY A 75 0.66 11.88 14.67
CA GLY A 75 0.00 12.15 15.95
C GLY A 75 -0.50 13.58 16.14
N LYS A 76 -0.10 14.55 15.31
CA LYS A 76 -0.69 15.91 15.29
C LYS A 76 -2.00 15.99 14.52
N PHE A 77 -2.31 14.98 13.72
CA PHE A 77 -3.50 14.93 12.88
C PHE A 77 -4.45 13.80 13.23
N THR A 78 -4.16 12.99 14.25
CA THR A 78 -5.06 11.93 14.71
C THR A 78 -5.13 11.85 16.23
N PHE A 79 -6.30 11.41 16.71
CA PHE A 79 -6.51 11.06 18.11
C PHE A 79 -6.02 9.64 18.45
N GLN A 80 -5.77 8.79 17.45
CA GLN A 80 -5.32 7.39 17.62
C GLN A 80 -3.80 7.28 17.82
N LYS A 81 -3.25 8.04 18.76
CA LYS A 81 -1.78 8.10 19.00
C LYS A 81 -1.20 6.78 19.50
N SER A 82 -1.94 6.03 20.29
CA SER A 82 -1.49 4.73 20.82
C SER A 82 -1.32 3.67 19.75
N GLU A 83 -2.13 3.73 18.69
CA GLU A 83 -2.09 2.76 17.59
C GLU A 83 -0.90 3.04 16.67
N LEU A 84 -0.55 4.30 16.43
CA LEU A 84 0.58 4.71 15.59
C LEU A 84 1.92 4.06 15.99
N SER A 85 2.15 3.85 17.29
CA SER A 85 3.40 3.26 17.82
C SER A 85 3.33 1.75 18.02
N ALA A 86 2.19 1.12 17.73
CA ALA A 86 2.05 -0.32 17.96
C ALA A 86 2.94 -1.12 17.01
N LYS A 87 3.59 -2.16 17.55
CA LYS A 87 4.53 -3.02 16.82
C LYS A 87 3.88 -3.70 15.60
N MET A 88 2.58 -3.99 15.66
CA MET A 88 1.82 -4.64 14.58
C MET A 88 1.63 -3.78 13.32
N TYR A 89 1.76 -2.46 13.45
CA TYR A 89 1.70 -1.54 12.31
C TYR A 89 3.10 -1.13 11.88
N THR A 90 3.97 -0.79 12.84
CA THR A 90 5.36 -0.34 12.56
C THR A 90 6.26 -1.41 11.95
N ASN A 91 5.88 -2.70 12.02
CA ASN A 91 6.55 -3.79 11.32
C ASN A 91 6.08 -3.96 9.86
N GLY A 92 5.04 -3.23 9.43
CA GLY A 92 4.47 -3.33 8.08
C GLY A 92 3.55 -4.54 7.85
N SER A 93 3.20 -5.31 8.89
CA SER A 93 2.31 -6.48 8.75
C SER A 93 0.83 -6.13 8.69
N LYS A 94 0.45 -4.94 9.16
CA LYS A 94 -0.92 -4.45 9.09
C LYS A 94 -1.00 -3.01 8.60
N GLU A 95 -2.07 -2.71 7.88
CA GLU A 95 -2.47 -1.34 7.60
C GLU A 95 -3.18 -0.73 8.80
N LEU A 96 -3.01 0.58 8.98
CA LEU A 96 -3.59 1.35 10.06
C LEU A 96 -4.61 2.34 9.47
N PRO A 97 -5.93 2.08 9.58
CA PRO A 97 -6.95 3.04 9.20
C PRO A 97 -6.98 4.19 10.21
N LEU A 98 -6.92 5.42 9.73
CA LEU A 98 -6.95 6.64 10.54
C LEU A 98 -7.98 7.62 9.99
N VAL A 99 -8.41 8.53 10.86
CA VAL A 99 -9.13 9.74 10.45
C VAL A 99 -8.25 10.95 10.76
N LEU A 100 -8.01 11.78 9.75
CA LEU A 100 -7.19 12.98 9.85
C LEU A 100 -8.03 14.19 10.26
N TYR A 101 -7.49 14.97 11.19
CA TYR A 101 -8.04 16.21 11.73
C TYR A 101 -7.00 17.31 11.64
N GLU A 102 -7.45 18.56 11.48
CA GLU A 102 -6.53 19.70 11.54
C GLU A 102 -6.11 19.98 12.99
N ARG A 103 -4.81 19.85 13.29
CA ARG A 103 -4.22 20.16 14.61
C ARG A 103 -4.88 19.44 15.79
N ASN A 104 -5.36 18.21 15.60
CA ASN A 104 -6.13 17.47 16.61
C ASN A 104 -7.37 18.24 17.12
N ASP A 105 -8.00 19.06 16.27
CA ASP A 105 -9.28 19.68 16.55
C ASP A 105 -10.42 18.77 16.04
N PRO A 106 -11.27 18.23 16.92
CA PRO A 106 -12.34 17.31 16.53
C PRO A 106 -13.39 17.96 15.63
N THR A 107 -13.47 19.30 15.60
CA THR A 107 -14.40 20.03 14.75
C THR A 107 -13.91 20.16 13.31
N LYS A 108 -12.61 19.98 13.07
CA LYS A 108 -11.98 20.14 11.76
C LYS A 108 -11.51 18.81 11.18
N CYS A 109 -12.48 17.94 10.92
CA CYS A 109 -12.22 16.66 10.24
C CYS A 109 -11.84 16.91 8.77
N ILE A 110 -10.73 16.32 8.35
CA ILE A 110 -10.24 16.36 6.97
C ILE A 110 -10.82 15.16 6.21
N GLY A 111 -10.65 13.96 6.76
CA GLY A 111 -11.17 12.73 6.17
C GLY A 111 -10.38 11.47 6.56
N PRO A 112 -10.83 10.29 6.10
CA PRO A 112 -10.16 9.04 6.37
C PRO A 112 -8.89 8.86 5.53
N CYS A 113 -7.91 8.15 6.08
CA CYS A 113 -6.74 7.68 5.37
C CYS A 113 -6.34 6.29 5.87
N VAL A 114 -5.50 5.61 5.10
CA VAL A 114 -4.91 4.32 5.49
C VAL A 114 -3.39 4.48 5.48
N VAL A 115 -2.75 4.12 6.58
CA VAL A 115 -1.31 4.20 6.74
C VAL A 115 -0.70 2.81 6.64
N ILE A 116 0.29 2.66 5.77
CA ILE A 116 1.00 1.41 5.54
C ILE A 116 2.48 1.68 5.79
N TRP A 117 3.08 0.95 6.73
CA TRP A 117 4.51 1.02 6.98
C TRP A 117 5.26 0.14 5.99
N GLY A 118 6.30 0.69 5.37
CA GLY A 118 7.23 -0.08 4.55
C GLY A 118 8.14 -0.95 5.42
N PRO A 119 8.75 -2.00 4.83
CA PRO A 119 9.69 -2.86 5.53
C PRO A 119 10.89 -2.04 6.05
N LYS A 120 11.38 -2.38 7.24
CA LYS A 120 12.55 -1.74 7.82
C LYS A 120 13.77 -2.16 7.01
N ARG A 121 14.36 -1.23 6.25
CA ARG A 121 15.57 -1.50 5.48
C ARG A 121 16.79 -1.58 6.39
N THR A 122 17.04 -2.67 7.09
CA THR A 122 18.24 -2.80 7.92
C THR A 122 19.48 -2.63 7.03
N VAL A 123 20.09 -1.44 7.05
CA VAL A 123 21.37 -1.22 6.37
C VAL A 123 22.41 -1.87 7.28
N SER A 124 22.73 -3.13 7.02
CA SER A 124 23.88 -3.76 7.65
C SER A 124 25.12 -3.01 7.19
N ASN A 125 25.64 -2.13 8.04
CA ASN A 125 26.99 -1.59 7.91
C ASN A 125 27.96 -2.76 8.12
N THR A 126 28.28 -3.48 7.04
CA THR A 126 29.22 -4.60 7.01
C THR A 126 30.67 -4.12 7.12
N ASN A 127 31.00 -3.30 8.13
CA ASN A 127 32.36 -2.92 8.53
C ASN A 127 32.34 -2.18 9.88
N LYS A 128 32.05 -2.88 10.99
CA LYS A 128 32.56 -2.47 12.31
C LYS A 128 33.17 -3.69 12.97
N SER A 129 34.50 -3.71 12.91
CA SER A 129 35.39 -4.57 13.67
C SER A 129 34.94 -4.69 15.12
N GLU A 130 34.93 -5.93 15.60
CA GLU A 130 34.71 -6.32 16.99
C GLU A 130 35.62 -5.50 17.93
N GLN A 131 34.99 -4.85 18.93
CA GLN A 131 35.51 -4.38 20.22
C GLN A 131 35.05 -2.95 20.54
N SER A 132 33.82 -2.83 21.03
CA SER A 132 33.45 -1.96 22.17
C SER A 132 31.96 -2.10 22.43
N GLN A 133 31.63 -2.76 23.54
CA GLN A 133 30.33 -2.63 24.18
C GLN A 133 30.21 -1.20 24.70
N GLU A 134 29.33 -0.39 24.12
CA GLU A 134 28.69 0.74 24.79
C GLU A 134 27.47 1.22 23.98
N ILE A 135 26.45 1.63 24.72
CA ILE A 135 25.09 1.96 24.32
C ILE A 135 25.07 3.17 23.37
N ILE A 136 24.90 2.94 22.06
CA ILE A 136 24.46 3.97 21.10
C ILE A 136 23.52 3.30 20.07
N GLU A 137 22.30 3.00 20.49
CA GLU A 137 21.17 2.74 19.58
C GLU A 137 20.74 4.07 18.95
N ASN A 138 21.41 4.53 17.89
CA ASN A 138 20.94 5.66 17.07
C ASN A 138 21.60 5.61 15.69
N ASP A 139 21.54 4.46 15.01
CA ASP A 139 21.72 4.48 13.56
C ASP A 139 20.36 4.86 12.95
N GLU A 140 20.33 5.99 12.26
CA GLU A 140 19.16 6.66 11.67
C GLU A 140 18.50 5.79 10.60
N GLN A 141 17.79 4.74 11.04
CA GLN A 141 17.04 3.87 10.15
C GLN A 141 15.85 4.65 9.59
N LYS A 142 16.05 5.24 8.41
CA LYS A 142 14.97 5.91 7.68
C LYS A 142 13.87 4.90 7.39
N SER A 143 12.71 5.17 7.97
CA SER A 143 11.48 4.44 7.74
C SER A 143 10.72 5.10 6.60
N VAL A 144 10.07 4.29 5.78
CA VAL A 144 9.20 4.75 4.69
C VAL A 144 7.78 4.39 5.07
N VAL A 145 6.88 5.35 5.00
CA VAL A 145 5.46 5.17 5.34
C VAL A 145 4.63 5.73 4.21
N TRP A 146 3.65 4.94 3.76
CA TRP A 146 2.68 5.37 2.77
C TRP A 146 1.38 5.74 3.45
N VAL A 147 0.89 6.93 3.17
CA VAL A 147 -0.43 7.40 3.56
C VAL A 147 -1.28 7.39 2.30
N ARG A 148 -2.31 6.55 2.28
CA ARG A 148 -3.28 6.43 1.20
C ARG A 148 -4.54 7.19 1.55
N LEU A 149 -5.00 8.02 0.62
CA LEU A 149 -6.10 8.94 0.86
C LEU A 149 -6.88 9.23 -0.41
N HIS A 150 -8.08 9.76 -0.21
CA HIS A 150 -8.95 10.15 -1.31
C HIS A 150 -8.42 11.41 -2.03
N PRO A 151 -8.47 11.48 -3.38
CA PRO A 151 -7.89 12.59 -4.16
C PRO A 151 -8.41 13.98 -3.78
N SER A 152 -9.64 14.09 -3.25
CA SER A 152 -10.20 15.38 -2.84
C SER A 152 -9.50 16.01 -1.63
N ILE A 153 -8.89 15.18 -0.76
CA ILE A 153 -8.24 15.65 0.47
C ILE A 153 -6.71 15.73 0.31
N THR A 154 -6.15 15.21 -0.79
CA THR A 154 -4.71 15.07 -0.98
C THR A 154 -3.96 16.37 -0.92
N GLN A 155 -4.42 17.38 -1.64
CA GLN A 155 -3.73 18.66 -1.67
C GLN A 155 -3.67 19.27 -0.25
N ARG A 156 -4.79 19.22 0.49
CA ARG A 156 -4.87 19.76 1.84
C ARG A 156 -3.94 19.03 2.80
N VAL A 157 -3.95 17.70 2.77
CA VAL A 157 -3.08 16.87 3.64
C VAL A 157 -1.60 17.09 3.32
N TYR A 158 -1.25 17.15 2.03
CA TYR A 158 0.12 17.39 1.59
C TYR A 158 0.67 18.73 2.09
N GLU A 159 -0.09 19.82 1.89
CA GLU A 159 0.28 21.15 2.36
C GLU A 159 0.47 21.18 3.89
N MET A 160 -0.41 20.50 4.62
CA MET A 160 -0.30 20.39 6.08
C MET A 160 0.92 19.59 6.49
N PHE A 161 1.17 18.42 5.94
CA PHE A 161 2.37 17.64 6.30
C PHE A 161 3.66 18.42 6.02
N CYS A 162 3.75 19.11 4.88
CA CYS A 162 4.89 19.95 4.54
C CYS A 162 5.07 21.13 5.53
N LEU A 163 3.98 21.82 5.88
CA LEU A 163 4.02 22.96 6.80
C LEU A 163 4.50 22.53 8.20
N PHE A 164 3.95 21.45 8.73
CA PHE A 164 4.28 20.99 10.09
C PHE A 164 5.67 20.36 10.17
N SER A 165 6.09 19.63 9.14
CA SER A 165 7.44 19.09 9.09
C SER A 165 8.51 20.18 9.08
N SER A 166 8.26 21.29 8.37
CA SER A 166 9.23 22.39 8.22
C SER A 166 9.21 23.42 9.35
N THR A 167 8.02 23.75 9.89
CA THR A 167 7.85 24.90 10.78
C THR A 167 7.86 24.54 12.26
N GLU A 168 7.12 23.50 12.66
CA GLU A 168 6.84 23.25 14.08
C GLU A 168 7.76 22.20 14.71
N LEU A 169 8.32 21.28 13.91
CA LEU A 169 9.00 20.11 14.45
C LEU A 169 10.49 20.00 14.12
N GLY A 170 11.02 20.82 13.20
CA GLY A 170 12.43 20.72 12.77
C GLY A 170 12.80 19.30 12.28
N MET A 171 11.79 18.53 11.89
CA MET A 171 11.88 17.13 11.53
C MET A 171 12.55 16.95 10.19
N ARG A 172 13.33 15.88 10.06
CA ARG A 172 13.92 15.46 8.79
C ARG A 172 13.00 14.47 8.07
N VAL A 173 11.68 14.76 8.08
CA VAL A 173 10.67 13.99 7.35
C VAL A 173 10.43 14.63 5.99
N SER A 174 10.72 13.90 4.92
CA SER A 174 10.36 14.34 3.56
C SER A 174 9.00 13.79 3.16
N VAL A 175 8.14 14.66 2.61
CA VAL A 175 6.82 14.30 2.10
C VAL A 175 6.87 14.30 0.57
N ILE A 176 6.62 13.16 -0.05
CA ILE A 176 6.70 12.95 -1.50
C ILE A 176 5.33 12.48 -2.00
N ASP A 177 4.80 13.11 -3.04
CA ASP A 177 3.58 12.62 -3.69
C ASP A 177 3.93 11.49 -4.67
N LYS A 178 3.41 10.29 -4.39
CA LYS A 178 3.57 9.06 -5.18
C LYS A 178 2.29 8.65 -5.90
N SER A 179 1.29 9.52 -5.96
CA SER A 179 -0.03 9.24 -6.55
C SER A 179 0.01 8.89 -8.05
N LEU A 180 1.11 9.17 -8.76
CA LEU A 180 1.30 8.82 -10.17
C LEU A 180 2.19 7.58 -10.38
N ASP A 181 2.99 7.23 -9.37
CA ASP A 181 3.96 6.13 -9.45
C ASP A 181 3.33 4.81 -9.00
N VAL A 182 2.35 4.88 -8.11
CA VAL A 182 1.68 3.71 -7.54
C VAL A 182 0.28 3.57 -8.12
N MET A 183 0.00 2.38 -8.64
CA MET A 183 -1.32 1.97 -9.06
C MET A 183 -1.92 1.00 -8.05
N SER A 184 -3.25 0.90 -8.03
CA SER A 184 -3.92 0.01 -7.10
C SER A 184 -5.20 -0.52 -7.70
N ILE A 185 -5.45 -1.80 -7.45
CA ILE A 185 -6.66 -2.49 -7.85
C ILE A 185 -7.22 -3.17 -6.61
N ASP A 186 -8.55 -3.13 -6.48
CA ASP A 186 -9.25 -3.90 -5.47
C ASP A 186 -9.83 -5.15 -6.12
N VAL A 187 -9.68 -6.28 -5.43
CA VAL A 187 -10.28 -7.55 -5.85
C VAL A 187 -11.25 -8.00 -4.78
N TYR A 188 -12.53 -8.02 -5.13
CA TYR A 188 -13.63 -8.40 -4.26
C TYR A 188 -14.13 -9.81 -4.57
N GLY A 189 -14.78 -10.43 -3.59
CA GLY A 189 -15.59 -11.64 -3.75
C GLY A 189 -14.95 -12.92 -3.21
N LYS A 190 -15.74 -13.98 -3.08
CA LYS A 190 -15.35 -15.24 -2.43
C LYS A 190 -14.24 -16.02 -3.14
N TYR A 191 -14.06 -15.86 -4.45
CA TYR A 191 -12.98 -16.54 -5.19
C TYR A 191 -11.82 -15.59 -5.54
N SER A 192 -11.74 -14.42 -4.90
CA SER A 192 -10.69 -13.42 -5.18
C SER A 192 -9.29 -13.96 -4.91
N THR A 193 -9.05 -14.55 -3.73
CA THR A 193 -7.75 -15.08 -3.31
C THR A 193 -7.31 -16.24 -4.18
N THR A 194 -8.18 -17.21 -4.44
CA THR A 194 -7.90 -18.35 -5.32
C THR A 194 -7.56 -17.88 -6.75
N LEU A 195 -8.30 -16.88 -7.25
CA LEU A 195 -8.01 -16.26 -8.54
C LEU A 195 -6.63 -15.59 -8.53
N LEU A 196 -6.32 -14.80 -7.51
CA LEU A 196 -5.02 -14.13 -7.40
C LEU A 196 -3.87 -15.13 -7.30
N GLN A 197 -4.04 -16.25 -6.60
CA GLN A 197 -3.01 -17.29 -6.52
C GLN A 197 -2.78 -18.01 -7.85
N SER A 198 -3.80 -18.12 -8.70
CA SER A 198 -3.63 -18.68 -10.05
C SER A 198 -2.87 -17.73 -11.00
N ILE A 199 -2.89 -16.42 -10.69
CA ILE A 199 -2.30 -15.34 -11.50
C ILE A 199 -0.88 -15.01 -11.03
N ILE A 200 -0.73 -14.83 -9.72
CA ILE A 200 0.48 -14.31 -9.09
C ILE A 200 1.40 -15.49 -8.77
N GLU A 201 2.52 -15.55 -9.48
CA GLU A 201 3.59 -16.50 -9.22
C GLU A 201 4.76 -15.84 -8.52
N MET A 202 5.31 -16.57 -7.56
CA MET A 202 6.54 -16.19 -6.86
C MET A 202 7.73 -16.78 -7.62
N PRO A 203 8.86 -16.06 -7.70
CA PRO A 203 10.10 -16.67 -8.16
C PRO A 203 10.40 -17.88 -7.28
N VAL A 204 10.59 -19.03 -7.92
CA VAL A 204 11.09 -20.21 -7.23
C VAL A 204 12.54 -19.90 -6.90
N GLY A 205 12.86 -19.74 -5.62
CA GLY A 205 14.25 -19.80 -5.19
C GLY A 205 14.77 -21.18 -5.57
N ASP A 206 15.74 -21.24 -6.48
CA ASP A 206 16.38 -22.49 -6.85
C ASP A 206 16.83 -23.20 -5.57
N GLY A 207 16.38 -24.43 -5.37
CA GLY A 207 16.84 -25.31 -4.30
C GLY A 207 18.27 -25.80 -4.55
N GLY A 208 19.21 -24.89 -4.83
CA GLY A 208 20.57 -25.18 -5.22
C GLY A 208 21.51 -24.02 -4.93
N GLN A 209 22.40 -24.25 -3.96
CA GLN A 209 23.53 -23.41 -3.52
C GLN A 209 23.15 -22.13 -2.76
N GLU A 210 23.06 -22.31 -1.45
CA GLU A 210 23.25 -21.25 -0.45
C GLU A 210 24.57 -20.51 -0.71
N ASN A 211 24.50 -19.39 -1.41
CA ASN A 211 25.51 -18.35 -1.28
C ASN A 211 25.23 -17.64 0.04
N ILE A 212 26.07 -17.94 1.04
CA ILE A 212 26.01 -17.56 2.47
C ILE A 212 25.92 -16.03 2.71
N ASN A 213 26.00 -15.19 1.66
CA ASN A 213 26.01 -13.73 1.78
C ASN A 213 24.64 -13.04 1.52
N ASP A 214 23.60 -13.76 1.07
CA ASP A 214 22.27 -13.20 0.76
C ASP A 214 21.16 -13.59 1.77
N SER A 215 21.53 -14.15 2.91
CA SER A 215 20.60 -14.66 3.94
C SER A 215 19.60 -13.61 4.45
N ASN A 216 20.01 -12.36 4.64
CA ASN A 216 19.12 -11.31 5.17
C ASN A 216 18.01 -10.85 4.20
N ARG A 217 18.22 -10.93 2.88
CA ARG A 217 17.18 -10.60 1.88
C ARG A 217 16.21 -11.76 1.69
N ILE A 218 16.70 -12.98 1.86
CA ILE A 218 15.91 -14.20 1.69
C ILE A 218 14.96 -14.37 2.88
N GLU A 219 15.39 -14.10 4.13
CA GLU A 219 14.55 -14.30 5.32
C GLU A 219 13.26 -13.44 5.33
N GLU A 220 13.31 -12.15 4.99
CA GLU A 220 12.10 -11.29 4.99
C GLU A 220 11.08 -11.68 3.89
N ASN A 221 11.55 -12.12 2.72
CA ASN A 221 10.69 -12.54 1.61
C ASN A 221 10.13 -13.97 1.75
N VAL A 222 10.81 -14.83 2.52
CA VAL A 222 10.38 -16.20 2.80
C VAL A 222 9.09 -16.21 3.61
N ASP A 223 8.89 -15.26 4.53
CA ASP A 223 7.67 -15.17 5.33
C ASP A 223 6.44 -14.76 4.51
N GLY A 224 6.56 -13.73 3.66
CA GLY A 224 5.45 -13.27 2.81
C GLY A 224 4.96 -14.35 1.84
N SER A 225 5.91 -15.01 1.16
CA SER A 225 5.59 -16.10 0.22
C SER A 225 4.97 -17.32 0.91
N ARG A 226 5.37 -17.63 2.15
CA ARG A 226 4.78 -18.69 2.95
C ARG A 226 3.35 -18.36 3.37
N VAL A 227 3.11 -17.14 3.85
CA VAL A 227 1.74 -16.69 4.20
C VAL A 227 0.85 -16.71 2.95
N TRP A 228 1.34 -16.25 1.81
CA TRP A 228 0.60 -16.29 0.54
C TRP A 228 0.19 -17.71 0.12
N LYS A 229 1.07 -18.70 0.29
CA LYS A 229 0.73 -20.11 0.04
C LYS A 229 -0.32 -20.63 1.03
N LEU A 230 -0.20 -20.27 2.31
CA LEU A 230 -1.15 -20.69 3.35
C LEU A 230 -2.56 -20.12 3.13
N LEU A 231 -2.66 -18.90 2.57
CA LEU A 231 -3.95 -18.31 2.20
C LEU A 231 -4.76 -19.15 1.21
N GLY A 232 -4.11 -20.06 0.47
CA GLY A 232 -4.81 -20.92 -0.50
C GLY A 232 -5.63 -22.01 0.17
N ASN A 233 -5.30 -22.33 1.42
CA ASN A 233 -6.02 -23.30 2.23
C ASN A 233 -7.16 -22.65 3.03
N VAL A 234 -7.30 -21.32 2.98
CA VAL A 234 -8.33 -20.58 3.71
C VAL A 234 -9.59 -20.49 2.85
N PHE A 235 -10.64 -21.19 3.27
CA PHE A 235 -11.93 -21.19 2.58
C PHE A 235 -12.84 -20.01 2.96
N ASP A 236 -12.59 -19.39 4.12
CA ASP A 236 -13.38 -18.30 4.66
C ASP A 236 -12.55 -17.04 4.85
N HIS A 237 -12.83 -16.01 4.06
CA HIS A 237 -12.08 -14.75 4.06
C HIS A 237 -12.25 -13.97 5.37
N GLU A 238 -13.35 -14.20 6.10
CA GLU A 238 -13.59 -13.56 7.41
C GLU A 238 -12.62 -14.06 8.50
N SER A 239 -11.99 -15.22 8.29
CA SER A 239 -10.98 -15.74 9.21
C SER A 239 -9.63 -15.02 9.12
N ILE A 240 -9.40 -14.25 8.05
CA ILE A 240 -8.16 -13.50 7.84
C ILE A 240 -8.23 -12.22 8.69
N PRO A 241 -7.18 -11.88 9.46
CA PRO A 241 -7.13 -10.64 10.19
C PRO A 241 -7.31 -9.42 9.27
N GLU A 242 -8.21 -8.52 9.66
CA GLU A 242 -8.45 -7.29 8.92
C GLU A 242 -7.15 -6.46 8.82
N GLY A 243 -6.96 -5.87 7.64
CA GLY A 243 -5.82 -5.02 7.32
C GLY A 243 -4.49 -5.74 7.18
N LEU A 244 -4.47 -7.06 6.99
CA LEU A 244 -3.22 -7.82 6.75
C LEU A 244 -2.51 -7.32 5.49
N VAL A 245 -1.24 -6.94 5.64
CA VAL A 245 -0.35 -6.52 4.54
C VAL A 245 0.69 -7.59 4.30
N ILE A 246 0.79 -8.04 3.06
CA ILE A 246 1.78 -9.03 2.62
C ILE A 246 2.59 -8.41 1.50
N ASN A 247 3.91 -8.37 1.67
CA ASN A 247 4.83 -7.99 0.60
C ASN A 247 5.21 -9.25 -0.18
N LEU A 248 5.15 -9.16 -1.52
CA LEU A 248 5.39 -10.28 -2.42
C LEU A 248 6.23 -9.81 -3.59
N GLU A 249 7.32 -10.53 -3.87
CA GLU A 249 8.06 -10.40 -5.11
C GLU A 249 7.47 -11.35 -6.16
N THR A 250 6.89 -10.79 -7.21
CA THR A 250 6.08 -11.54 -8.19
C THR A 250 6.74 -11.58 -9.55
N ILE A 251 6.61 -12.68 -10.29
CA ILE A 251 6.89 -12.74 -11.73
C ILE A 251 5.76 -12.04 -12.50
N ASP A 252 6.07 -11.38 -13.62
CA ASP A 252 5.05 -10.78 -14.49
C ASP A 252 4.04 -11.85 -14.97
N PRO A 253 2.74 -11.71 -14.64
CA PRO A 253 1.72 -12.71 -14.94
C PRO A 253 1.50 -12.93 -16.45
N ARG A 254 2.00 -12.04 -17.31
CA ARG A 254 1.90 -12.17 -18.77
C ARG A 254 2.84 -13.24 -19.34
N LEU A 255 3.91 -13.59 -18.63
CA LEU A 255 4.88 -14.59 -19.09
C LEU A 255 4.29 -16.01 -19.12
N LYS A 256 3.25 -16.27 -18.31
CA LYS A 256 2.56 -17.57 -18.23
C LYS A 256 1.22 -17.60 -18.99
N PHE A 257 0.99 -16.66 -19.91
CA PHE A 257 -0.27 -16.65 -20.65
C PHE A 257 -0.37 -17.87 -21.61
N PRO A 258 -1.50 -18.60 -21.69
CA PRO A 258 -2.76 -18.40 -20.98
C PRO A 258 -2.74 -18.98 -19.55
N GLN A 259 -3.34 -18.24 -18.62
CA GLN A 259 -3.50 -18.71 -17.24
C GLN A 259 -4.47 -19.89 -17.21
N LYS A 260 -4.05 -20.99 -16.60
CA LYS A 260 -4.91 -22.13 -16.32
C LYS A 260 -5.70 -21.78 -15.06
N LEU A 261 -7.02 -21.74 -15.17
CA LEU A 261 -7.89 -21.68 -13.98
C LEU A 261 -7.61 -22.94 -13.17
N VAL A 262 -7.33 -22.76 -11.88
CA VAL A 262 -7.30 -23.87 -10.94
C VAL A 262 -8.76 -24.27 -10.73
N ASP A 263 -9.10 -25.51 -11.06
CA ASP A 263 -10.43 -26.03 -10.77
C ASP A 263 -10.65 -25.98 -9.23
N PRO A 264 -11.84 -25.52 -8.78
CA PRO A 264 -12.11 -25.27 -7.36
C PRO A 264 -12.06 -26.51 -6.48
#